data_AF-A0A1W1CJ34-F1
#
_entry.id   AF-A0A1W1CJ34-F1
#
_cell.length_a   1.000
_cell.length_b   1.000
_cell.length_c   1.000
_cell.angle_alpha   90.00
_cell.angle_beta   90.00
_cell.angle_gamma   90.00
#
_symmetry.space_group_name_H-M   'P 1'
#
loop_
_entity.id
_entity.type
_entity.pdbx_description
1 polymer ?
#
loop_
_entity_poly.entity_id
_entity_poly.type
_entity_poly.pdbx_seq_one_letter_code
_entity_poly.pdbx_strand_id
1 'polypeptide(L)'
;MGKKDHERFYPSPDIDTYIANPLNIRTEELTQEDIRLEKIFLGFRSCVGVTTDILNDEEKIKALILVKEKKLFQKGTMLYNPNYLLADEVTLFLTS
;
A
#
# COMPACT_ATOMS: atom_id res chain seq x y z
N MET A 1 8.37 -1.92 13.79
CA MET A 1 8.36 -2.77 12.56
C MET A 1 9.38 -2.20 11.60
N GLY A 2 10.30 -3.03 11.09
CA GLY A 2 11.26 -2.63 10.07
C GLY A 2 10.90 -3.24 8.71
N LYS A 3 11.29 -2.60 7.61
CA LYS A 3 11.24 -3.19 6.26
C LYS A 3 12.58 -2.93 5.57
N LYS A 4 13.17 -3.96 4.99
CA LYS A 4 14.34 -3.84 4.13
C LYS A 4 14.10 -4.69 2.90
N ASP A 5 14.07 -4.04 1.74
CA ASP A 5 13.80 -4.71 0.47
C ASP A 5 12.47 -5.50 0.50
N HIS A 6 12.52 -6.82 0.30
CA HIS A 6 11.37 -7.73 0.32
C HIS A 6 11.12 -8.36 1.70
N GLU A 7 11.84 -7.93 2.74
CA GLU A 7 11.73 -8.51 4.07
C GLU A 7 11.12 -7.52 5.06
N ARG A 8 10.20 -8.02 5.88
CA ARG A 8 9.60 -7.29 6.98
C ARG A 8 10.01 -7.90 8.31
N PHE A 9 10.47 -7.04 9.21
CA PHE A 9 11.06 -7.41 10.49
C PHE A 9 10.12 -7.03 11.64
N TYR A 10 9.69 -8.05 12.39
CA TYR A 10 8.85 -7.91 13.57
C TYR A 10 9.67 -8.25 14.81
N PRO A 11 10.11 -7.24 15.59
CA PRO A 11 10.64 -7.50 16.91
C PRO A 11 9.55 -8.06 17.82
N SER A 12 9.94 -8.70 18.92
CA SER A 12 9.00 -9.18 19.93
C SER A 12 8.09 -8.03 20.41
N PRO A 13 6.75 -8.20 20.39
CA PRO A 13 5.82 -7.19 20.86
C PRO A 13 5.80 -7.10 22.40
N ASP A 14 6.22 -8.17 23.08
CA ASP A 14 6.39 -8.22 24.53
C ASP A 14 7.70 -7.56 24.95
N ILE A 15 7.61 -6.64 25.91
CA ILE A 15 8.74 -5.79 26.30
C ILE A 15 9.81 -6.55 27.06
N ASP A 16 9.41 -7.48 27.94
CA ASP A 16 10.34 -8.30 28.72
C ASP A 16 11.14 -9.23 27.81
N THR A 17 10.46 -9.84 26.84
CA THR A 17 11.08 -10.68 25.80
C THR A 17 12.04 -9.86 24.93
N TYR A 18 11.65 -8.65 24.54
CA TYR A 18 12.52 -7.77 23.74
C TYR A 18 13.76 -7.31 24.51
N ILE A 19 13.61 -6.96 25.80
CA ILE A 19 14.74 -6.59 26.66
C ILE A 19 15.68 -7.79 26.86
N ALA A 20 15.12 -9.00 27.05
CA ALA A 20 15.91 -10.21 27.23
C ALA A 20 16.70 -10.60 25.98
N ASN A 21 16.13 -10.44 24.78
CA ASN A 21 16.85 -10.66 23.53
C ASN A 21 16.31 -9.78 22.38
N PRO A 22 16.86 -8.58 22.15
CA PRO A 22 16.39 -7.66 21.12
C PRO A 22 16.71 -8.14 19.70
N LEU A 23 17.59 -9.13 19.55
CA LEU A 23 17.96 -9.73 18.26
C LEU A 23 17.02 -10.87 17.85
N ASN A 24 16.11 -11.30 18.73
CA ASN A 24 15.07 -12.27 18.39
C ASN A 24 13.98 -11.59 17.55
N ILE A 25 14.20 -11.53 16.24
CA ILE A 25 13.34 -10.84 15.29
C ILE A 25 12.72 -11.86 14.34
N ARG A 26 11.40 -11.80 14.17
CA ARG A 26 10.70 -12.59 13.16
C ARG A 26 10.78 -11.86 11.82
N THR A 27 11.24 -12.57 10.78
CA THR A 27 11.26 -12.08 9.40
C THR A 27 10.10 -12.67 8.62
N GLU A 28 9.42 -11.84 7.85
CA GLU A 28 8.40 -12.18 6.87
C GLU A 28 8.92 -11.81 5.48
N GLU A 29 8.86 -12.74 4.53
CA GLU A 29 9.21 -12.48 3.13
C GLU A 29 7.95 -12.02 2.37
N LEU A 30 8.03 -10.86 1.73
CA LEU A 30 6.95 -10.25 0.98
C LEU A 30 7.05 -10.67 -0.48
N THR A 31 5.92 -11.11 -1.04
CA THR A 31 5.85 -11.37 -2.47
C THR A 31 5.83 -10.07 -3.27
N GLN A 32 6.09 -10.14 -4.58
CA GLN A 32 6.00 -8.98 -5.45
C GLN A 32 4.59 -8.37 -5.44
N GLU A 33 3.56 -9.20 -5.36
CA GLU A 33 2.16 -8.76 -5.25
C GLU A 33 1.91 -8.02 -3.93
N ASP A 34 2.46 -8.50 -2.81
CA ASP A 34 2.32 -7.82 -1.51
C ASP A 34 2.93 -6.41 -1.55
N ILE A 35 4.10 -6.28 -2.18
CA ILE A 35 4.77 -4.99 -2.35
C ILE A 35 3.99 -4.08 -3.30
N ARG A 36 3.43 -4.65 -4.38
CA ARG A 36 2.57 -3.93 -5.34
C ARG A 36 1.36 -3.34 -4.61
N LEU A 37 0.67 -4.18 -3.84
CA LEU A 37 -0.50 -3.81 -3.05
C LEU A 37 -0.16 -2.75 -1.99
N GLU A 38 0.95 -2.93 -1.27
CA GLU A 38 1.41 -1.96 -0.26
C GLU A 38 1.71 -0.58 -0.88
N LYS A 39 2.33 -0.54 -2.07
CA LYS A 39 2.57 0.71 -2.81
C LYS A 39 1.27 1.41 -3.19
N ILE A 40 0.26 0.66 -3.64
CA ILE A 40 -1.06 1.22 -3.99
C ILE A 40 -1.73 1.81 -2.73
N PHE A 41 -1.78 1.02 -1.65
CA PHE A 41 -2.37 1.44 -0.38
C PHE A 41 -1.70 2.69 0.20
N LEU A 42 -0.37 2.72 0.23
CA LEU A 42 0.37 3.86 0.78
C LEU A 42 0.28 5.09 -0.13
N GLY A 43 0.28 4.88 -1.45
CA GLY A 43 0.10 5.95 -2.43
C GLY A 43 -1.23 6.65 -2.28
N PHE A 44 -2.34 5.92 -2.11
CA PHE A 44 -3.66 6.52 -1.91
C PHE A 44 -3.91 7.08 -0.49
N ARG A 45 -3.16 6.63 0.52
CA ARG A 45 -3.18 7.23 1.87
C ARG A 45 -2.31 8.50 1.99
N SER A 46 -1.63 8.90 0.92
CA SER A 46 -0.68 10.01 0.95
C SER A 46 -0.83 10.96 -0.24
N CYS A 47 -0.11 12.09 -0.18
CA CYS A 47 -0.06 13.07 -1.26
C CYS A 47 0.80 12.64 -2.45
N VAL A 48 1.49 11.49 -2.38
CA VAL A 48 2.35 10.99 -3.45
C VAL A 48 1.52 10.43 -4.61
N GLY A 49 0.41 9.77 -4.30
CA GLY A 49 -0.43 9.10 -5.28
C GLY A 49 0.13 7.76 -5.76
N VAL A 50 -0.55 7.17 -6.74
CA VAL A 50 -0.26 5.85 -7.30
C VAL A 50 -0.03 5.99 -8.80
N THR A 51 1.06 5.43 -9.31
CA THR A 51 1.35 5.42 -10.75
C THR A 51 0.47 4.41 -11.47
N THR A 52 -0.11 4.77 -12.61
CA THR A 52 -0.96 3.88 -13.43
C THR A 52 -0.25 2.63 -13.94
N ASP A 53 1.09 2.66 -14.02
CA ASP A 53 1.93 1.54 -14.46
C ASP A 53 1.94 0.37 -13.46
N ILE A 54 1.64 0.62 -12.18
CA ILE A 54 1.57 -0.45 -11.17
C ILE A 54 0.26 -1.23 -11.22
N LEU A 55 -0.72 -0.71 -11.96
CA LEU A 55 -2.07 -1.26 -12.04
C LEU A 55 -2.19 -2.26 -13.19
N ASN A 56 -2.95 -3.32 -12.96
CA ASN A 56 -3.35 -4.27 -13.99
C ASN A 56 -4.46 -3.66 -14.86
N ASP A 57 -4.74 -4.26 -16.02
CA ASP A 57 -5.69 -3.66 -16.96
C ASP A 57 -7.13 -3.57 -16.40
N GLU A 58 -7.54 -4.53 -15.57
CA GLU A 58 -8.83 -4.49 -14.85
C GLU A 58 -8.86 -3.35 -13.81
N GLU A 59 -7.77 -3.19 -13.05
CA GLU A 59 -7.63 -2.13 -12.05
C GLU A 59 -7.62 -0.74 -12.71
N LYS A 60 -7.01 -0.61 -13.89
CA LYS A 60 -7.06 0.64 -14.69
C LYS A 60 -8.48 0.99 -15.08
N ILE A 61 -9.29 0.02 -15.52
CA ILE A 61 -10.70 0.25 -15.86
C ILE A 61 -11.46 0.78 -14.63
N LYS A 62 -11.26 0.16 -13.47
CA LYS A 62 -11.86 0.62 -12.20
C LYS A 62 -11.35 2.00 -11.77
N ALA A 63 -10.05 2.26 -11.95
CA ALA A 63 -9.46 3.57 -11.69
C ALA A 63 -10.14 4.66 -12.54
N LEU A 64 -10.40 4.39 -13.82
CA LEU A 64 -11.11 5.30 -14.70
C LEU A 64 -12.54 5.57 -14.23
N ILE A 65 -13.25 4.57 -13.71
CA ILE A 65 -14.57 4.75 -13.09
C ILE A 65 -14.46 5.71 -11.90
N LEU A 66 -13.49 5.48 -11.00
CA LEU A 66 -13.28 6.34 -9.84
C LEU A 66 -12.90 7.78 -10.22
N VAL A 67 -12.11 7.96 -11.28
CA VAL A 67 -11.78 9.29 -11.81
C VAL A 67 -13.02 9.97 -12.39
N LYS A 68 -13.86 9.25 -13.13
CA LYS A 68 -15.12 9.76 -13.68
C LYS A 68 -16.09 10.19 -12.58
N GLU A 69 -16.17 9.41 -11.50
CA GLU A 69 -16.97 9.70 -10.30
C GLU A 69 -16.34 10.77 -9.38
N LYS A 70 -15.21 11.37 -9.79
CA LYS A 70 -14.44 12.37 -9.03
C LYS A 70 -13.96 11.88 -7.65
N LYS A 71 -13.84 10.56 -7.49
CA LYS A 71 -13.26 9.93 -6.30
C LYS A 71 -11.74 9.92 -6.36
N LEU A 72 -11.16 9.86 -7.55
CA LEU A 72 -9.73 9.98 -7.80
C LEU A 72 -9.46 11.14 -8.77
N PHE A 73 -8.28 11.73 -8.65
CA PHE A 73 -7.77 12.72 -9.59
C PHE A 73 -6.59 12.15 -10.37
N GLN A 74 -6.70 12.14 -11.69
CA GLN A 74 -5.58 11.76 -12.55
C GLN A 74 -4.82 13.00 -13.01
N LYS A 75 -3.49 12.97 -12.84
CA LYS A 75 -2.57 13.97 -13.39
C LYS A 75 -1.46 13.24 -14.14
N GLY A 76 -1.61 13.15 -15.47
CA GLY A 76 -0.71 12.34 -16.30
C GLY A 76 -0.81 10.85 -15.95
N THR A 77 0.32 10.25 -15.57
CA THR A 77 0.41 8.84 -15.16
C THR A 77 0.23 8.60 -13.67
N MET A 78 -0.06 9.65 -12.88
CA MET A 78 -0.31 9.53 -11.44
C MET A 78 -1.79 9.72 -11.09
N LEU A 79 -2.27 8.89 -10.17
CA LEU A 79 -3.60 8.93 -9.58
C LEU A 79 -3.48 9.38 -8.13
N TYR A 80 -4.28 10.38 -7.75
CA TYR A 80 -4.30 10.94 -6.41
C TYR A 80 -5.66 10.72 -5.78
N ASN A 81 -5.65 10.36 -4.51
CA ASN A 81 -6.86 10.30 -3.70
C ASN A 81 -7.04 11.63 -2.96
N PRO A 82 -8.07 12.44 -3.28
CA PRO A 82 -8.35 13.68 -2.57
C PRO A 82 -8.89 13.45 -1.16
N ASN A 83 -9.42 12.26 -0.86
CA ASN A 83 -10.02 11.94 0.44
C ASN A 83 -9.33 10.74 1.08
N TYR A 84 -8.29 11.02 1.88
CA TYR A 84 -7.51 9.98 2.57
C TYR A 84 -8.33 9.11 3.52
N LEU A 85 -9.48 9.58 4.01
CA LEU A 85 -10.37 8.77 4.85
C LEU A 85 -11.00 7.60 4.08
N LEU A 86 -11.17 7.75 2.77
CA LEU A 86 -11.72 6.71 1.88
C LEU A 86 -10.62 5.91 1.18
N ALA A 87 -9.34 6.13 1.51
CA ALA A 87 -8.22 5.49 0.82
C ALA A 87 -8.32 3.97 0.84
N ASP A 88 -8.77 3.41 1.95
CA ASP A 88 -8.87 1.96 2.16
C ASP A 88 -9.94 1.35 1.28
N GLU A 89 -11.12 1.98 1.22
CA GLU A 89 -12.24 1.56 0.38
C GLU A 89 -11.93 1.73 -1.11
N VAL A 90 -11.27 2.82 -1.48
CA VAL A 90 -10.81 3.08 -2.84
C VAL A 90 -9.80 2.02 -3.29
N THR A 91 -8.85 1.69 -2.41
CA THR A 91 -7.86 0.65 -2.70
C THR A 91 -8.53 -0.72 -2.81
N LEU A 92 -9.40 -1.07 -1.85
CA LEU A 92 -10.13 -2.33 -1.84
C LEU A 92 -10.97 -2.50 -3.12
N PHE A 93 -11.71 -1.46 -3.53
CA PHE A 93 -12.48 -1.48 -4.77
C PHE A 93 -11.59 -1.73 -5.99
N LEU A 94 -10.42 -1.10 -6.03
CA LEU A 94 -9.46 -1.27 -7.12
C LEU A 94 -8.98 -2.72 -7.22
N THR A 95 -8.57 -3.30 -6.08
CA THR A 95 -7.84 -4.58 -6.02
C THR A 95 -8.73 -5.82 -5.82
N SER A 96 -10.02 -5.65 -5.52
CA SER A 96 -10.99 -6.76 -5.27
C SER A 96 -11.67 -7.34 -6.50
#